data_AF-A0A0C3H5Q6-F1
#
_entry.id   AF-A0A0C3H5Q6-F1
#
_cell.length_a   1.000
_cell.length_b   1.000
_cell.length_c   1.000
_cell.angle_alpha   90.00
_cell.angle_beta   90.00
_cell.angle_gamma   90.00
#
_symmetry.space_group_name_H-M   'P 1'
#
loop_
_entity.id
_entity.type
_entity.pdbx_description
1 polymer ?
#
loop_
_entity_poly.entity_id
_entity_poly.type
_entity_poly.pdbx_seq_one_letter_code
_entity_poly.pdbx_strand_id
1 'polypeptide(L)'
;IFFHPLKRFPGPISCVASCLPWAMASFSGNLPDAIAALHSQYGPVVRIAPDELSFIDSSAWKDMMGAHKQRPTMQKDSKCYDLLSHPCKICRQN
;
A
#
# COMPACT_ATOMS: atom_id res chain seq x y z
N ILE A 1 -20.68 -4.10 -11.42
CA ILE A 1 -19.76 -3.09 -12.01
C ILE A 1 -20.26 -1.64 -11.81
N PHE A 2 -21.57 -1.35 -11.81
CA PHE A 2 -22.09 0.03 -11.68
C PHE A 2 -22.24 0.57 -10.24
N PHE A 3 -22.32 -0.28 -9.21
CA PHE A 3 -22.64 0.14 -7.82
C PHE A 3 -21.44 0.20 -6.86
N HIS A 4 -20.20 0.22 -7.36
CA HIS A 4 -19.03 0.27 -6.48
C HIS A 4 -18.51 1.70 -6.33
N PRO A 5 -18.28 2.22 -5.11
CA PRO A 5 -17.82 3.60 -4.89
C PRO A 5 -16.47 3.89 -5.58
N LEU A 6 -15.62 2.88 -5.74
CA LEU A 6 -14.32 3.00 -6.44
C LEU A 6 -14.44 2.99 -7.98
N LYS A 7 -15.64 3.06 -8.57
CA LYS A 7 -15.82 3.13 -10.04
C LYS A 7 -15.23 4.40 -10.66
N ARG A 8 -15.09 5.48 -9.88
CA ARG A 8 -14.54 6.76 -10.36
C ARG A 8 -13.09 6.62 -10.83
N PHE A 9 -12.36 5.61 -10.37
CA PHE A 9 -10.96 5.43 -10.70
C PHE A 9 -10.76 4.59 -11.97
N PRO A 10 -9.85 5.00 -12.86
CA PRO A 10 -9.60 4.31 -14.11
C PRO A 10 -8.87 2.96 -13.89
N GLY A 11 -9.10 2.01 -14.78
CA GLY A 11 -8.42 0.72 -14.79
C GLY A 11 -8.95 -0.24 -15.86
N PRO A 12 -8.21 -1.31 -16.18
CA PRO A 12 -8.64 -2.29 -17.17
C PRO A 12 -9.86 -3.05 -16.66
N ILE A 13 -10.79 -3.36 -17.57
CA ILE A 13 -12.09 -3.99 -17.24
C ILE A 13 -11.89 -5.31 -16.49
N SER A 14 -10.82 -6.05 -16.80
CA SER A 14 -10.46 -7.30 -16.12
C SER A 14 -10.18 -7.10 -14.62
N CYS A 15 -9.49 -6.02 -14.24
CA CYS A 15 -9.21 -5.66 -12.85
C CYS A 15 -10.44 -5.04 -12.14
N VAL A 16 -11.36 -4.44 -12.89
CA VAL A 16 -12.65 -3.96 -12.36
C VAL A 16 -13.58 -5.13 -12.02
N ALA A 17 -13.50 -6.21 -12.80
CA ALA A 17 -14.36 -7.39 -12.64
C ALA A 17 -13.81 -8.41 -11.64
N SER A 18 -12.48 -8.57 -11.56
CA SER A 18 -11.86 -9.64 -10.76
C SER A 18 -10.42 -9.31 -10.33
N CYS A 19 -9.95 -9.94 -9.26
CA CYS A 19 -8.54 -9.88 -8.84
C CYS A 19 -7.62 -10.84 -9.64
N LEU A 20 -8.17 -11.59 -10.59
CA LEU A 20 -7.44 -12.62 -11.34
C LEU A 20 -6.21 -12.10 -12.09
N PRO A 21 -6.25 -10.94 -12.79
CA PRO A 21 -5.07 -10.43 -13.50
C PRO A 21 -3.92 -10.13 -12.55
N TRP A 22 -4.24 -9.57 -11.38
CA TRP A 22 -3.28 -9.33 -10.31
C TRP A 22 -2.70 -10.64 -9.79
N ALA A 23 -3.55 -11.62 -9.46
CA ALA A 23 -3.08 -12.93 -8.98
C ALA A 23 -2.17 -13.62 -10.00
N MET A 24 -2.54 -13.64 -11.28
CA MET A 24 -1.71 -14.21 -12.35
C MET A 24 -0.35 -13.50 -12.47
N ALA A 25 -0.33 -12.16 -12.41
CA ALA A 25 0.91 -11.39 -12.46
C ALA A 25 1.79 -11.65 -11.23
N SER A 26 1.18 -11.79 -10.05
CA SER A 26 1.85 -12.17 -8.80
C SER A 26 2.47 -13.57 -8.90
N PHE A 27 1.72 -14.56 -9.40
CA PHE A 27 2.23 -15.92 -9.59
C PHE A 27 3.33 -15.99 -10.66
N SER A 28 3.28 -15.13 -11.66
CA SER A 28 4.28 -15.07 -12.73
C SER A 28 5.54 -14.29 -12.32
N GLY A 29 5.52 -13.60 -11.18
CA GLY A 29 6.63 -12.75 -10.71
C GLY A 29 6.77 -11.40 -11.43
N ASN A 30 5.91 -11.10 -12.41
CA ASN A 30 5.96 -9.88 -13.23
C ASN A 30 4.98 -8.79 -12.75
N LEU A 31 4.51 -8.89 -11.50
CA LEU A 31 3.57 -7.94 -10.92
C LEU A 31 4.08 -6.48 -10.96
N PRO A 32 5.34 -6.17 -10.59
CA PRO A 32 5.82 -4.79 -10.58
C PRO A 32 5.77 -4.15 -11.97
N ASP A 33 6.17 -4.90 -13.00
CA ASP A 33 6.18 -4.44 -14.38
C ASP A 33 4.76 -4.22 -14.91
N ALA A 34 3.83 -5.13 -14.58
CA ALA A 34 2.43 -4.99 -14.94
C ALA A 34 1.80 -3.75 -14.31
N ILE A 35 2.07 -3.50 -13.03
CA ILE A 35 1.57 -2.31 -12.32
C ILE A 35 2.20 -1.03 -12.90
N ALA A 36 3.50 -1.04 -13.19
CA ALA A 36 4.17 0.10 -13.83
C ALA A 36 3.58 0.42 -15.21
N ALA A 37 3.30 -0.60 -16.03
CA ALA A 37 2.65 -0.43 -17.32
C ALA A 37 1.22 0.14 -17.19
N LEU A 38 0.48 -0.28 -16.17
CA LEU A 38 -0.85 0.25 -15.86
C LEU A 38 -0.79 1.72 -15.45
N HIS A 39 0.15 2.09 -14.58
CA HIS A 39 0.35 3.49 -14.19
C HIS A 39 0.82 4.37 -15.35
N SER A 40 1.61 3.84 -16.29
CA SER A 40 1.99 4.56 -17.50
C SER A 40 0.80 4.85 -18.43
N GLN A 41 -0.23 4.01 -18.43
CA GLN A 41 -1.40 4.15 -19.30
C GLN A 41 -2.53 4.97 -18.66
N TYR A 42 -2.87 4.68 -17.40
CA TYR A 42 -4.03 5.25 -16.70
C TYR A 42 -3.66 6.44 -15.80
N GLY A 43 -2.37 6.61 -15.50
CA GLY A 43 -1.86 7.71 -14.68
C GLY A 43 -1.61 7.32 -13.22
N PRO A 44 -1.62 8.29 -12.29
CA PRO A 44 -1.06 8.11 -10.95
C PRO A 44 -1.87 7.20 -10.03
N VAL A 45 -3.11 6.89 -10.40
CA VAL A 45 -4.10 6.18 -9.59
C VAL A 45 -4.80 5.16 -10.48
N VAL A 46 -4.56 3.87 -10.24
CA VAL A 46 -5.10 2.79 -11.08
C VAL A 46 -5.71 1.69 -10.23
N ARG A 47 -6.84 1.18 -10.70
CA ARG A 47 -7.55 0.07 -10.05
C ARG A 47 -6.94 -1.27 -10.44
N ILE A 48 -6.43 -2.00 -9.45
CA ILE A 48 -5.77 -3.31 -9.63
C ILE A 48 -6.69 -4.49 -9.26
N ALA A 49 -7.68 -4.27 -8.41
CA ALA A 49 -8.73 -5.22 -8.09
C ALA A 49 -10.08 -4.51 -7.87
N PRO A 50 -11.21 -5.23 -7.71
CA PRO A 50 -12.51 -4.60 -7.46
C PRO A 50 -12.52 -3.73 -6.19
N ASP A 51 -11.79 -4.13 -5.17
CA ASP A 51 -11.71 -3.49 -3.85
C ASP A 51 -10.34 -2.86 -3.56
N GLU A 52 -9.39 -2.95 -4.50
CA GLU A 52 -8.01 -2.51 -4.31
C GLU A 52 -7.54 -1.52 -5.38
N LEU A 53 -6.73 -0.56 -4.94
CA LEU A 53 -6.25 0.52 -5.77
C LEU A 53 -4.77 0.79 -5.52
N SER A 54 -4.02 1.00 -6.61
CA SER A 54 -2.59 1.30 -6.58
C SER A 54 -2.35 2.78 -6.82
N PHE A 55 -1.46 3.36 -6.01
CA PHE A 55 -1.09 4.78 -6.03
C PHE A 55 0.41 4.91 -6.21
N ILE A 56 0.85 5.82 -7.09
CA ILE A 56 2.27 6.19 -7.22
C ILE A 56 2.56 7.60 -6.70
N ASP A 57 1.52 8.37 -6.34
CA ASP A 57 1.70 9.75 -5.91
C ASP A 57 2.12 9.86 -4.44
N SER A 58 3.05 10.78 -4.18
CA SER A 58 3.62 11.01 -2.85
C SER A 58 2.63 11.63 -1.86
N SER A 59 1.59 12.33 -2.35
CA SER A 59 0.55 12.90 -1.47
C SER A 59 -0.32 11.81 -0.85
N ALA A 60 -0.69 10.79 -1.64
CA ALA A 60 -1.51 9.67 -1.19
C ALA A 60 -0.84 8.88 -0.05
N TRP A 61 0.50 8.78 -0.08
CA TRP A 61 1.25 8.17 1.02
C TRP A 61 1.03 8.88 2.36
N LYS A 62 1.05 10.22 2.37
CA LYS A 62 0.83 11.01 3.59
C LYS A 62 -0.61 10.86 4.08
N ASP A 63 -1.57 10.75 3.18
CA ASP A 63 -2.97 10.57 3.56
C ASP A 63 -3.23 9.16 4.13
N MET A 64 -2.57 8.12 3.60
CA MET A 64 -2.67 6.76 4.10
C MET A 64 -1.88 6.51 5.39
N MET A 65 -0.61 6.89 5.38
CA MET A 65 0.37 6.51 6.42
C MET A 65 0.68 7.64 7.40
N GLY A 66 0.14 8.84 7.16
CA GLY A 66 0.32 9.98 8.05
C GLY A 66 -0.41 9.81 9.38
N ALA A 67 0.07 10.53 10.39
CA ALA A 67 -0.58 10.57 11.70
C ALA A 67 -1.96 11.25 11.57
N HIS A 68 -3.02 10.45 11.65
CA HIS A 68 -4.38 10.96 11.58
C HIS A 68 -4.77 11.63 12.89
N LYS A 69 -5.02 12.93 12.90
CA LYS A 69 -5.37 13.68 14.13
C LYS A 69 -6.62 13.14 14.85
N GLN A 70 -7.54 12.50 14.12
CA GLN A 70 -8.81 12.03 14.68
C GLN A 70 -8.78 10.55 15.11
N ARG A 71 -7.67 9.82 14.91
CA ARG A 71 -7.57 8.41 15.33
C ARG A 71 -6.33 8.24 16.20
N PRO A 72 -6.43 7.55 17.35
CA PRO A 72 -5.25 7.22 18.13
C PRO A 72 -4.30 6.39 17.27
N THR A 73 -3.02 6.74 17.29
CA THR A 73 -2.00 5.95 16.59
C THR A 73 -1.95 4.56 17.21
N MET A 74 -1.75 3.54 16.35
CA MET A 74 -1.47 2.19 16.81
C MET A 74 -0.28 2.26 17.76
N GLN A 75 -0.51 1.86 19.01
CA GLN A 75 0.52 1.93 20.04
C GLN A 75 1.64 0.96 19.68
N LYS A 76 2.86 1.46 19.72
CA LYS A 76 4.06 0.68 19.50
C LYS A 76 4.22 -0.28 20.68
N ASP A 77 4.26 -1.58 20.42
CA ASP A 77 4.42 -2.57 21.49
C ASP A 77 5.71 -2.29 22.26
N SER A 78 5.59 -1.99 23.56
CA SER A 78 6.75 -1.61 24.38
C SER A 78 7.72 -2.79 24.51
N LYS A 79 7.27 -4.04 24.60
CA LYS A 79 8.17 -5.20 24.78
C LYS A 79 9.11 -5.36 23.59
N CYS A 80 8.62 -5.23 22.36
CA CYS A 80 9.47 -5.39 21.17
C CYS A 80 10.48 -4.25 20.98
N TYR A 81 10.15 -3.03 21.40
CA TYR A 81 10.98 -1.85 21.14
C TYR A 81 11.80 -1.40 22.34
N ASP A 82 11.35 -1.71 23.55
CA ASP A 82 12.12 -1.46 24.76
C ASP A 82 13.39 -2.30 24.72
N LEU A 83 13.32 -3.57 24.29
CA LEU A 83 14.49 -4.46 24.10
C LEU A 83 15.63 -3.82 23.27
N LEU A 84 15.29 -3.02 22.25
CA LEU A 84 16.28 -2.31 21.42
C LEU A 84 16.72 -0.96 22.00
N SER A 85 15.94 -0.40 22.94
CA SER A 85 16.28 0.83 23.67
C SER A 85 17.12 0.61 24.91
N HIS A 86 17.34 -0.65 25.32
CA HIS A 86 18.23 -0.95 26.44
C HIS A 86 19.64 -0.50 26.06
N PRO A 87 20.19 0.53 26.72
CA PRO A 87 21.56 0.92 26.46
C PRO A 87 22.44 -0.29 26.76
N CYS A 88 23.32 -0.63 25.81
CA CYS A 88 24.35 -1.62 26.03
C CYS A 88 25.09 -1.25 27.32
N LYS A 89 24.88 -2.03 28.39
CA LYS A 89 25.50 -1.78 29.70
C LYS A 89 27.02 -1.93 29.66
N ILE A 90 27.59 -2.43 28.56
CA ILE A 90 29.03 -2.63 28.36
C ILE A 90 29.69 -1.37 27.78
N CYS A 91 28.97 -0.53 27.05
CA CYS A 91 29.55 0.62 26.33
C CYS A 91 29.48 1.95 27.10
N ARG A 92 29.08 1.94 28.40
CA ARG A 92 28.83 3.16 29.19
C ARG A 92 29.82 3.42 30.33
N GLN A 93 30.89 2.62 30.46
CA GLN A 93 31.89 2.73 31.54
C GLN A 93 33.27 3.28 31.15
N ASN A 94 33.44 3.90 29.98
CA ASN A 94 34.65 4.70 29.69
C ASN A 94 34.32 6.18 29.63
#